data_AF-A0A7S3H8L1-F1
#
_entry.id   AF-A0A7S3H8L1-F1
#
_cell.length_a   1.000
_cell.length_b   1.000
_cell.length_c   1.000
_cell.angle_alpha   90.00
_cell.angle_beta   90.00
_cell.angle_gamma   90.00
#
_symmetry.space_group_name_H-M   'P 1'
#
loop_
_entity.id
_entity.type
_entity.pdbx_description
1 polymer ?
#
loop_
_entity_poly.entity_id
_entity_poly.type
_entity_poly.pdbx_seq_one_letter_code
_entity_poly.pdbx_strand_id
1 'polypeptide(L)'
;ARSMVGVCSVVARKAKAPISEYGAPSGVRNFQEMILGFTSDIAKNNIGESFYRPWVPFVTTIFLFIFVSNWSGAIIPWKLLELPAGELAAPTNNINTTVALSLLTSIAYFGGGLAKKGLGYFARYVKPTPILLPIN
;
A
#
# COMPACT_ATOMS: atom_id res chain seq x y z
N ALA A 1 -11.39 -49.43 24.75
CA ALA A 1 -12.30 -48.26 24.63
C ALA A 1 -11.73 -46.94 25.20
N ARG A 2 -10.41 -46.69 25.18
CA ARG A 2 -9.81 -45.42 25.68
C ARG A 2 -9.14 -44.55 24.59
N SER A 3 -9.17 -44.99 23.32
CA SER A 3 -8.51 -44.28 22.21
C SER A 3 -9.40 -43.23 21.52
N MET A 4 -10.73 -43.34 21.59
CA MET A 4 -11.63 -42.42 20.85
C MET A 4 -11.91 -41.09 21.55
N VAL A 5 -11.66 -40.95 22.86
CA VAL A 5 -11.93 -39.70 23.60
C VAL A 5 -10.80 -38.67 23.43
N GLY A 6 -9.58 -39.13 23.15
CA GLY A 6 -8.42 -38.27 22.91
C GLY A 6 -8.48 -37.52 21.57
N VAL A 7 -9.00 -38.16 20.53
CA VAL A 7 -9.04 -37.56 19.18
C VAL A 7 -10.12 -36.48 19.08
N CYS A 8 -11.30 -36.69 19.70
CA CYS A 8 -12.35 -35.66 19.72
C CYS A 8 -11.98 -34.43 20.56
N SER A 9 -11.18 -34.60 21.62
CA SER A 9 -10.75 -33.47 22.47
C SER A 9 -9.61 -32.64 21.87
N VAL A 10 -8.82 -33.21 20.94
CA VAL A 10 -7.78 -32.48 20.22
C VAL A 10 -8.35 -31.70 19.03
N VAL A 11 -9.40 -32.20 18.37
CA VAL A 11 -10.09 -31.46 17.29
C VAL A 11 -10.88 -30.27 17.84
N ALA A 12 -11.49 -30.40 19.02
CA ALA A 12 -12.25 -29.31 19.64
C ALA A 12 -11.40 -28.14 20.19
N ARG A 13 -10.07 -28.32 20.32
CA ARG A 13 -9.15 -27.31 20.86
C ARG A 13 -8.48 -26.44 19.79
N LYS A 14 -8.67 -26.72 18.50
CA LYS A 14 -8.26 -25.80 17.45
C LYS A 14 -9.29 -24.67 17.32
N ALA A 15 -8.91 -23.53 17.91
CA ALA A 15 -9.12 -22.21 17.34
C ALA A 15 -10.53 -21.60 17.41
N LYS A 16 -11.11 -21.53 18.61
CA LYS A 16 -11.76 -20.26 19.02
C LYS A 16 -10.68 -19.19 19.15
N ALA A 17 -10.17 -18.70 18.02
CA ALA A 17 -9.52 -17.39 18.00
C ALA A 17 -10.54 -16.36 18.50
N PRO A 18 -10.15 -15.29 19.21
CA PRO A 18 -11.07 -14.22 19.54
C PRO A 18 -11.68 -13.74 18.22
N ILE A 19 -12.95 -14.09 18.01
CA ILE A 19 -13.71 -13.65 16.85
C ILE A 19 -13.76 -12.14 17.07
N SER A 20 -13.19 -11.37 16.14
CA SER A 20 -13.56 -9.97 15.98
C SER A 20 -15.09 -9.92 16.08
N GLU A 21 -15.66 -8.90 16.69
CA GLU A 21 -17.12 -8.81 16.90
C GLU A 21 -17.93 -8.96 15.58
N TYR A 22 -17.24 -8.78 14.45
CA TYR A 22 -17.64 -9.28 13.13
C TYR A 22 -17.09 -10.69 12.83
N GLY A 23 -17.97 -11.64 12.49
CA GLY A 23 -17.62 -13.00 12.07
C GLY A 23 -16.69 -13.11 10.84
N ALA A 24 -16.51 -14.33 10.33
CA ALA A 24 -15.56 -14.60 9.24
C ALA A 24 -15.76 -13.66 8.04
N PRO A 25 -14.69 -13.02 7.53
CA PRO A 25 -14.80 -12.06 6.43
C PRO A 25 -15.24 -12.75 5.14
N SER A 26 -16.28 -12.23 4.49
CA SER A 26 -16.83 -12.80 3.25
C SER A 26 -17.03 -11.73 2.16
N GLY A 27 -16.95 -12.17 0.90
CA GLY A 27 -17.19 -11.33 -0.28
C GLY A 27 -16.19 -10.17 -0.43
N VAL A 28 -16.70 -8.95 -0.61
CA VAL A 28 -15.91 -7.72 -0.86
C VAL A 28 -15.01 -7.38 0.33
N ARG A 29 -15.42 -7.71 1.56
CA ARG A 29 -14.60 -7.48 2.75
C ARG A 29 -13.30 -8.28 2.71
N ASN A 30 -13.36 -9.54 2.30
CA ASN A 30 -12.15 -10.37 2.17
C ASN A 30 -11.17 -9.77 1.15
N PHE A 31 -11.69 -9.22 0.05
CA PHE A 31 -10.87 -8.52 -0.94
C PHE A 31 -10.23 -7.25 -0.37
N GLN A 32 -10.98 -6.44 0.37
CA GLN A 32 -10.46 -5.25 1.04
C GLN A 32 -9.40 -5.59 2.09
N GLU A 33 -9.64 -6.59 2.93
CA GLU A 33 -8.68 -7.06 3.93
C GLU A 33 -7.41 -7.61 3.29
N MET A 34 -7.52 -8.33 2.16
CA MET A 34 -6.37 -8.79 1.39
C MET A 34 -5.54 -7.62 0.86
N ILE A 35 -6.17 -6.62 0.24
CA ILE A 35 -5.46 -5.42 -0.24
C ILE A 35 -4.79 -4.71 0.93
N LEU A 36 -5.54 -4.44 2.00
CA LEU A 36 -5.03 -3.72 3.17
C LEU A 36 -3.90 -4.49 3.85
N GLY A 37 -3.98 -5.82 3.92
CA GLY A 37 -2.90 -6.67 4.42
C GLY A 37 -1.66 -6.53 3.55
N PHE A 38 -1.80 -6.70 2.23
CA PHE A 38 -0.70 -6.59 1.27
C PHE A 38 -0.02 -5.21 1.32
N THR A 39 -0.79 -4.12 1.32
CA THR A 39 -0.24 -2.76 1.36
C THR A 39 0.31 -2.39 2.74
N SER A 40 -0.27 -2.94 3.81
CA SER A 40 0.28 -2.83 5.16
C SER A 40 1.63 -3.52 5.28
N ASP A 41 1.80 -4.69 4.69
CA ASP A 41 3.08 -5.40 4.68
C ASP A 41 4.15 -4.63 3.91
N ILE A 42 3.80 -4.06 2.75
CA ILE A 42 4.69 -3.14 2.01
C ILE A 42 5.11 -1.96 2.89
N ALA A 43 4.14 -1.29 3.52
CA ALA A 43 4.41 -0.14 4.38
C ALA A 43 5.28 -0.54 5.59
N LYS A 44 4.97 -1.67 6.23
CA LYS A 44 5.70 -2.19 7.39
C LYS A 44 7.14 -2.50 7.05
N ASN A 45 7.38 -3.19 5.95
CA ASN A 45 8.72 -3.62 5.53
C ASN A 45 9.62 -2.45 5.09
N ASN A 46 9.04 -1.39 4.51
CA ASN A 46 9.81 -0.26 3.99
C ASN A 46 9.93 0.93 4.96
N ILE A 47 8.89 1.22 5.74
CA ILE A 47 8.84 2.38 6.65
C ILE A 47 9.27 2.00 8.08
N GLY A 48 9.06 0.74 8.46
CA GLY A 48 9.35 0.18 9.77
C GLY A 48 8.10 -0.03 10.62
N GLU A 49 8.16 -1.06 11.46
CA GLU A 49 7.03 -1.57 12.25
C GLU A 49 6.38 -0.55 13.19
N SER A 50 7.15 0.38 13.73
CA SER A 50 6.64 1.41 14.65
C SER A 50 5.98 2.59 13.96
N PHE A 51 6.19 2.78 12.66
CA PHE A 51 5.79 4.02 11.98
C PHE A 51 4.87 3.81 10.77
N TYR A 52 4.66 2.58 10.30
CA TYR A 52 3.95 2.35 9.04
C TYR A 52 2.45 2.66 9.08
N ARG A 53 1.77 2.49 10.22
CA ARG A 53 0.29 2.55 10.31
C ARG A 53 -0.33 3.84 9.71
N PRO A 54 0.17 5.05 10.00
CA PRO A 54 -0.38 6.28 9.40
C PRO A 54 -0.17 6.38 7.88
N TRP A 55 0.79 5.65 7.32
CA TRP A 55 1.11 5.66 5.89
C TRP A 55 0.35 4.60 5.10
N VAL A 56 -0.28 3.62 5.76
CA VAL A 56 -1.05 2.56 5.10
C VAL A 56 -2.11 3.14 4.16
N PRO A 57 -2.93 4.15 4.54
CA PRO A 57 -3.91 4.73 3.63
C PRO A 57 -3.24 5.31 2.38
N PHE A 58 -2.14 6.04 2.55
CA PHE A 58 -1.40 6.65 1.43
C PHE A 58 -0.85 5.60 0.46
N VAL A 59 -0.15 4.59 0.99
CA VAL A 59 0.39 3.47 0.19
C VAL A 59 -0.72 2.72 -0.52
N THR A 60 -1.83 2.46 0.17
CA THR A 60 -2.98 1.73 -0.39
C THR A 60 -3.63 2.49 -1.53
N THR A 61 -3.86 3.79 -1.35
CA THR A 61 -4.49 4.63 -2.38
C THR A 61 -3.62 4.74 -3.62
N ILE A 62 -2.32 5.01 -3.47
CA ILE A 62 -1.42 5.11 -4.64
C ILE A 62 -1.31 3.76 -5.34
N PHE A 63 -1.14 2.67 -4.57
CA PHE A 63 -1.07 1.32 -5.13
C PHE A 63 -2.32 1.00 -5.95
N LEU A 64 -3.51 1.16 -5.37
CA LEU A 64 -4.76 0.86 -6.05
C LEU A 64 -4.99 1.77 -7.25
N PHE A 65 -4.70 3.07 -7.13
CA PHE A 65 -4.87 4.01 -8.24
C PHE A 65 -4.00 3.60 -9.44
N ILE A 66 -2.71 3.36 -9.23
CA ILE A 66 -1.78 3.00 -10.30
C ILE A 66 -2.12 1.62 -10.86
N PHE A 67 -2.40 0.65 -9.99
CA PHE A 67 -2.77 -0.71 -10.39
C PHE A 67 -4.02 -0.71 -11.28
N VAL A 68 -5.11 -0.11 -10.80
CA VAL A 68 -6.37 -0.04 -11.57
C VAL A 68 -6.20 0.78 -12.84
N SER A 69 -5.45 1.88 -12.81
CA SER A 69 -5.20 2.71 -14.01
C SER A 69 -4.43 1.96 -15.09
N ASN A 70 -3.39 1.21 -14.71
CA ASN A 70 -2.59 0.44 -15.66
C ASN A 70 -3.38 -0.76 -16.21
N TRP A 71 -4.10 -1.48 -15.34
CA TRP A 71 -4.91 -2.62 -15.76
C TRP A 71 -6.12 -2.19 -16.59
N SER A 72 -6.75 -1.05 -16.28
CA SER A 72 -7.85 -0.51 -17.09
C SER A 72 -7.36 -0.10 -18.48
N GLY A 73 -6.18 0.49 -18.61
CA GLY A 73 -5.57 0.78 -19.91
C GLY A 73 -5.25 -0.45 -20.75
N ALA A 74 -4.85 -1.55 -20.10
CA ALA A 74 -4.46 -2.77 -20.78
C ALA A 74 -5.66 -3.67 -21.15
N ILE A 75 -6.66 -3.78 -20.26
CA ILE A 75 -7.81 -4.67 -20.45
C ILE A 75 -8.92 -4.02 -21.25
N ILE A 76 -9.23 -2.75 -20.97
CA ILE A 76 -10.38 -2.10 -21.60
C ILE A 76 -9.94 -1.61 -22.98
N PRO A 77 -10.64 -2.00 -24.06
CA PRO A 77 -10.25 -1.63 -25.41
C PRO A 77 -10.73 -0.21 -25.73
N TRP A 78 -10.11 0.79 -25.08
CA TRP A 78 -10.45 2.21 -25.19
C TRP A 78 -10.38 2.75 -26.62
N LYS A 79 -9.59 2.12 -27.49
CA LYS A 79 -9.43 2.47 -28.91
C LYS A 79 -10.66 2.19 -29.77
N LEU A 80 -11.64 1.40 -29.28
CA LEU A 80 -12.91 1.18 -29.97
C LEU A 80 -13.85 2.40 -29.86
N LEU A 81 -13.61 3.29 -28.89
CA LEU A 81 -14.39 4.50 -28.68
C LEU A 81 -13.60 5.70 -29.20
N GLU A 82 -13.92 6.11 -30.43
CA GLU A 82 -13.30 7.28 -31.04
C GLU A 82 -13.96 8.56 -30.50
N LEU A 83 -13.13 9.46 -29.98
CA LEU A 83 -13.55 10.79 -29.56
C LEU A 83 -13.19 11.81 -30.65
N PRO A 84 -14.00 12.88 -30.81
CA PRO A 84 -13.73 13.95 -31.77
C PRO A 84 -12.42 14.71 -31.48
N ALA A 85 -11.86 14.60 -30.27
CA ALA A 85 -10.52 15.07 -29.92
C ALA A 85 -9.92 14.22 -28.77
N GLY A 86 -8.67 13.78 -28.95
CA GLY A 86 -7.89 13.04 -27.95
C GLY A 86 -8.05 11.51 -28.03
N GLU A 87 -7.15 10.80 -27.33
CA GLU A 87 -7.18 9.33 -27.21
C GLU A 87 -7.65 8.94 -25.81
N LEU A 88 -8.62 8.00 -25.73
CA LEU A 88 -8.94 7.34 -24.47
C LEU A 88 -7.86 6.30 -24.18
N ALA A 89 -7.18 6.49 -23.06
CA ALA A 89 -6.12 5.61 -22.59
C ALA A 89 -6.11 5.59 -21.05
N ALA A 90 -5.19 4.81 -20.47
CA ALA A 90 -4.96 4.83 -19.02
C ALA A 90 -4.73 6.26 -18.50
N PRO A 91 -5.25 6.62 -17.31
CA PRO A 91 -4.96 7.91 -16.68
C PRO A 91 -3.45 8.20 -16.51
N THR A 92 -2.63 7.14 -16.38
CA THR A 92 -1.17 7.17 -16.25
C THR A 92 -0.44 7.42 -17.57
N ASN A 93 -1.15 7.43 -18.71
CA ASN A 93 -0.56 7.77 -20.02
C ASN A 93 -0.27 9.28 -20.16
N ASN A 94 -0.90 10.11 -19.33
CA ASN A 94 -0.64 11.55 -19.29
C ASN A 94 0.50 11.87 -18.32
N ILE A 95 1.48 12.65 -18.79
CA ILE A 95 2.59 13.15 -17.97
C ILE A 95 2.11 13.89 -16.72
N ASN A 96 1.01 14.64 -16.80
CA ASN A 96 0.48 15.40 -15.67
C ASN A 96 0.09 14.50 -14.50
N THR A 97 -0.51 13.34 -14.78
CA THR A 97 -0.88 12.37 -13.75
C THR A 97 0.36 11.80 -13.08
N THR A 98 1.34 11.36 -13.87
CA THR A 98 2.58 10.75 -13.35
C THR A 98 3.41 11.76 -12.57
N VAL A 99 3.53 13.00 -13.08
CA VAL A 99 4.21 14.10 -12.39
C VAL A 99 3.48 14.44 -11.09
N ALA A 100 2.16 14.60 -11.10
CA ALA A 100 1.38 14.89 -9.90
C ALA A 100 1.56 13.82 -8.83
N LEU A 101 1.50 12.54 -9.19
CA LEU A 101 1.75 11.43 -8.26
C LEU A 101 3.18 11.45 -7.72
N SER A 102 4.18 11.68 -8.58
CA SER A 102 5.58 11.74 -8.14
C SER A 102 5.84 12.89 -7.17
N LEU A 103 5.24 14.05 -7.41
CA LEU A 103 5.32 15.22 -6.53
C LEU A 103 4.58 14.98 -5.22
N LEU A 104 3.40 14.38 -5.27
CA LEU A 104 2.64 13.99 -4.08
C LEU A 104 3.47 13.03 -3.19
N THR A 105 4.10 12.02 -3.78
CA THR A 105 5.00 11.10 -3.06
C THR A 105 6.24 11.81 -2.53
N SER A 106 6.81 12.75 -3.28
CA SER A 106 7.95 13.54 -2.83
C SER A 106 7.60 14.41 -1.61
N ILE A 107 6.47 15.11 -1.67
CA ILE A 107 5.96 15.91 -0.55
C ILE A 107 5.68 15.02 0.66
N ALA A 108 5.08 13.84 0.46
CA ALA A 108 4.84 12.87 1.52
C ALA A 108 6.15 12.42 2.20
N TYR A 109 7.20 12.16 1.40
CA TYR A 109 8.52 11.78 1.90
C TYR A 109 9.17 12.90 2.74
N PHE A 110 9.22 14.12 2.21
CA PHE A 110 9.78 15.26 2.94
C PHE A 110 8.94 15.61 4.17
N GLY A 111 7.62 15.62 4.05
CA GLY A 111 6.68 15.88 5.14
C GLY A 111 6.81 14.87 6.27
N GLY A 112 6.91 13.58 5.95
CA GLY A 112 7.16 12.52 6.92
C GLY A 112 8.54 12.62 7.58
N GLY A 113 9.55 12.98 6.79
CA GLY A 113 10.91 13.23 7.27
C GLY A 113 10.99 14.37 8.29
N LEU A 114 10.38 15.51 7.95
CA LEU A 114 10.31 16.70 8.81
C LEU A 114 9.45 16.46 10.05
N ALA A 115 8.29 15.81 9.91
CA ALA A 115 7.42 15.50 11.06
C ALA A 115 8.12 14.61 12.10
N LYS A 116 8.96 13.67 11.65
CA LYS A 116 9.63 12.72 12.54
C LYS A 116 10.96 13.22 13.10
N LYS A 117 11.76 13.95 12.31
CA LYS A 117 13.14 14.33 12.65
C LYS A 117 13.37 15.84 12.76
N GLY A 118 12.35 16.66 12.48
CA GLY A 118 12.48 18.12 12.42
C GLY A 118 13.57 18.55 11.44
N LEU A 119 14.27 19.64 11.76
CA LEU A 119 15.43 20.10 10.99
C LEU A 119 16.60 19.10 11.00
N GLY A 120 16.64 18.19 11.98
CA GLY A 120 17.60 17.09 12.04
C GLY A 120 17.42 16.05 10.92
N TYR A 121 16.33 16.12 10.16
CA TYR A 121 16.16 15.37 8.91
C TYR A 121 17.30 15.66 7.92
N PHE A 122 17.68 16.94 7.79
CA PHE A 122 18.68 17.36 6.82
C PHE A 122 20.11 16.94 7.19
N ALA A 123 20.35 16.56 8.44
CA ALA A 123 21.64 16.02 8.86
C ALA A 123 22.01 14.72 8.12
N ARG A 124 21.04 14.04 7.49
CA ARG A 124 21.29 12.90 6.61
C ARG A 124 22.10 13.29 5.37
N TYR A 125 21.87 14.48 4.82
CA TYR A 125 22.52 14.93 3.58
C TYR A 125 24.03 15.15 3.74
N VAL A 126 24.48 15.37 4.99
CA VAL A 126 25.87 15.71 5.33
C VAL A 126 26.65 14.51 5.91
N LYS A 127 25.99 13.35 6.10
CA LYS A 127 26.61 12.13 6.65
C LYS A 127 26.83 11.07 5.57
N PRO A 128 27.95 10.32 5.59
CA PRO A 128 29.08 10.39 6.54
C PRO A 128 30.08 11.53 6.29
N THR A 129 30.14 12.11 5.09
CA THR A 129 31.03 13.24 4.75
C THR A 129 30.27 14.38 4.07
N PRO A 130 30.65 15.66 4.30
CA PRO A 130 29.99 16.82 3.70
C PRO A 130 30.08 16.91 2.17
N ILE A 131 30.99 16.15 1.55
CA ILE A 131 31.15 16.08 0.09
C ILE A 131 29.91 15.45 -0.58
N LEU A 132 29.08 14.72 0.16
CA LEU A 132 27.89 14.05 -0.37
C LEU A 132 26.67 14.97 -0.50
N LEU A 133 26.73 16.19 0.02
CA LEU A 133 25.61 17.15 0.02
C LEU A 133 25.03 17.45 -1.39
N PRO A 134 25.81 17.62 -2.47
CA PRO A 134 25.24 17.87 -3.80
C PRO A 134 24.65 16.63 -4.50
N ILE A 135 24.81 15.43 -3.94
CA ILE A 135 24.45 14.16 -4.61
C ILE A 135 23.39 13.36 -3.83
N ASN A 136 23.31 13.52 -2.51
CA ASN A 136 22.42 12.80 -1.60
C ASN A 136 21.03 13.45 -1.50
#